data_AF-A0A4W6CRW3-F1
#
_entry.id   AF-A0A4W6CRW3-F1
#
_cell.length_a   1.000
_cell.length_b   1.000
_cell.length_c   1.000
_cell.angle_alpha   90.00
_cell.angle_beta   90.00
_cell.angle_gamma   90.00
#
_symmetry.space_group_name_H-M   'P 1'
#
loop_
_entity.id
_entity.type
_entity.pdbx_description
1 polymer ?
#
loop_
_entity_poly.entity_id
_entity_poly.type
_entity_poly.pdbx_seq_one_letter_code
_entity_poly.pdbx_strand_id
1 'polypeptide(L)'
;MEADSTGGNMREKAEVEMENPFEPYIESLRQQLEDQDPVFLIGVIVALAVVVITCVFLKYFLTSKTVRSAVLLVGLCDSGKTLLFSRLLSGKFKRTQTSITDSSAPYKAKNDRGSTWTLIDLPGHDSLRPQYLEKFKSAARAIVFVVDSAIFQKEVRDVAEFLYVLLTDSVISRNAPALLVACNKQDITMAKSAKLIQQQLEKELNTLRVTRSAALSSQDGSVGGNLYLGKKGKDFEFSQLPVKVEFLECSARGSKGEEGDADIQSLEKSLAKL
;
A
#
# COMPACT_ATOMS: atom_id res chain seq x y z
N MET A 1 85.05 14.36 34.62
CA MET A 1 84.00 15.28 34.14
C MET A 1 83.19 14.50 33.11
N GLU A 2 82.43 13.47 33.49
CA GLU A 2 81.30 13.45 34.47
C GLU A 2 80.13 14.31 33.92
N ALA A 3 78.92 13.79 33.66
CA ALA A 3 77.98 13.10 34.58
C ALA A 3 77.43 14.06 35.65
N ASP A 4 76.13 14.10 36.01
CA ASP A 4 74.96 13.29 35.61
C ASP A 4 73.67 14.19 35.70
N SER A 5 72.39 13.81 35.61
CA SER A 5 71.67 12.52 35.69
C SER A 5 70.26 12.58 35.06
N THR A 6 69.42 11.57 35.36
CA THR A 6 67.94 11.56 35.39
C THR A 6 67.30 12.93 35.71
N GLY A 7 66.19 13.36 35.08
CA GLY A 7 64.84 12.76 35.15
C GLY A 7 63.85 13.82 35.67
N GLY A 8 62.52 13.67 35.60
CA GLY A 8 61.73 12.64 34.96
C GLY A 8 60.21 12.93 35.05
N ASN A 9 59.42 12.13 34.31
CA ASN A 9 58.00 11.86 34.50
C ASN A 9 57.04 13.02 34.88
N MET A 10 56.48 13.70 33.86
CA MET A 10 55.20 14.40 34.01
C MET A 10 54.26 14.14 32.82
N ARG A 11 53.76 12.90 32.75
CA ARG A 11 52.46 12.61 32.11
C ARG A 11 51.34 13.12 33.02
N GLU A 12 51.21 14.43 33.12
CA GLU A 12 50.02 15.02 33.70
C GLU A 12 48.87 14.94 32.68
N LYS A 13 47.71 14.49 33.13
CA LYS A 13 46.53 14.33 32.27
C LYS A 13 45.96 15.71 31.94
N ALA A 14 46.25 16.21 30.74
CA ALA A 14 45.41 17.23 30.12
C ALA A 14 44.09 16.59 29.63
N GLU A 15 43.28 16.09 30.55
CA GLU A 15 41.86 15.84 30.32
C GLU A 15 41.18 17.22 30.27
N VAL A 16 41.21 17.83 29.08
CA VAL A 16 40.55 19.11 28.82
C VAL A 16 39.04 18.86 28.85
N GLU A 17 38.44 19.11 30.00
CA GLU A 17 36.99 19.21 30.13
C GLU A 17 36.52 20.34 29.21
N MET A 18 35.76 19.98 28.17
CA MET A 18 35.04 20.97 27.38
C MET A 18 33.87 21.47 28.22
N GLU A 19 34.08 22.55 28.99
CA GLU A 19 32.99 23.27 29.65
C GLU A 19 31.88 23.56 28.62
N ASN A 20 30.67 23.09 28.92
CA ASN A 20 29.55 23.28 28.02
C ASN A 20 29.20 24.78 27.97
N PRO A 21 29.08 25.41 26.78
CA PRO A 21 28.69 26.83 26.70
C PRO A 21 27.31 27.16 27.30
N PHE A 22 26.54 26.12 27.66
CA PHE A 22 25.24 26.21 28.32
C PHE A 22 25.32 26.09 29.85
N GLU A 23 26.43 25.63 30.43
CA GLU A 23 26.51 25.33 31.87
C GLU A 23 26.19 26.54 32.77
N PRO A 24 26.75 27.75 32.60
CA PRO A 24 26.35 28.91 33.40
C PRO A 24 24.89 29.34 33.19
N TYR A 25 24.26 28.94 32.07
CA TYR A 25 22.83 29.14 31.82
C TYR A 25 21.97 28.08 32.52
N ILE A 26 22.46 26.84 32.62
CA ILE A 26 21.85 25.74 33.36
C ILE A 26 21.96 25.99 34.88
N GLU A 27 23.11 26.47 35.36
CA GLU A 27 23.33 26.82 36.76
C GLU A 27 22.47 28.00 37.22
N SER A 28 22.40 29.09 36.42
CA SER A 28 21.54 30.23 36.76
C SER A 28 20.05 29.88 36.72
N LEU A 29 19.61 29.02 35.79
CA LEU A 29 18.26 28.44 35.81
C LEU A 29 18.04 27.54 37.04
N ARG A 30 19.01 26.71 37.40
CA ARG A 30 18.94 25.82 38.58
C ARG A 30 18.82 26.62 39.87
N GLN A 31 19.63 27.66 40.05
CA GLN A 31 19.57 28.54 41.22
C GLN A 31 18.22 29.27 41.30
N GLN A 32 17.68 29.75 40.18
CA GLN A 32 16.34 30.35 40.11
C GLN A 32 15.19 29.36 40.34
N LEU A 33 15.42 28.04 40.19
CA LEU A 33 14.46 27.00 40.54
C LEU A 33 14.57 26.56 42.01
N GLU A 34 15.77 26.65 42.60
CA GLU A 34 16.04 26.26 43.98
C GLU A 34 15.56 27.32 45.00
N ASP A 35 15.50 28.60 44.58
CA ASP A 35 14.84 29.70 45.32
C ASP A 35 13.30 29.73 45.19
N GLN A 36 12.67 28.83 44.42
CA GLN A 36 11.20 28.78 44.27
C GLN A 36 10.56 27.86 45.31
N ASP A 37 9.35 28.24 45.77
CA ASP A 37 8.54 27.37 46.63
C ASP A 37 8.40 25.97 46.01
N PRO A 38 8.62 24.87 46.78
CA PRO A 38 8.51 23.51 46.24
C PRO A 38 7.10 23.22 45.69
N VAL A 39 6.08 23.92 46.18
CA VAL A 39 4.70 23.89 45.66
C VAL A 39 4.61 24.45 44.24
N PHE A 40 5.33 25.53 43.93
CA PHE A 40 5.38 26.12 42.58
C PHE A 40 6.12 25.19 41.62
N LEU A 41 7.27 24.65 42.02
CA LEU A 41 8.03 23.64 41.28
C LEU A 41 7.16 22.42 40.90
N ILE A 42 6.44 21.86 41.88
CA ILE A 42 5.49 20.76 41.65
C ILE A 42 4.37 21.20 40.68
N GLY A 43 3.84 22.41 40.84
CA GLY A 43 2.83 22.97 39.94
C GLY A 43 3.28 23.05 38.48
N VAL A 44 4.51 23.52 38.23
CA VAL A 44 5.11 23.58 36.88
C VAL A 44 5.32 22.18 36.30
N ILE A 45 5.83 21.23 37.09
CA ILE A 45 6.03 19.84 36.66
C ILE A 45 4.69 19.17 36.31
N VAL A 46 3.65 19.37 37.12
CA VAL A 46 2.31 18.84 36.85
C VAL A 46 1.69 19.49 35.61
N ALA A 47 1.85 20.81 35.41
CA ALA A 47 1.37 21.50 34.22
C ALA A 47 2.06 20.97 32.95
N LEU A 48 3.38 20.78 32.96
CA LEU A 48 4.13 20.18 31.85
C LEU A 48 3.69 18.73 31.59
N ALA A 49 3.50 17.92 32.63
CA ALA A 49 3.01 16.55 32.49
C ALA A 49 1.60 16.51 31.87
N VAL A 50 0.68 17.39 32.29
CA VAL A 50 -0.65 17.52 31.69
C VAL A 50 -0.55 17.93 30.22
N VAL A 51 0.28 18.91 29.86
CA VAL A 51 0.50 19.32 28.46
C VAL A 51 1.04 18.17 27.62
N VAL A 52 2.04 17.41 28.11
CA VAL A 52 2.59 16.25 27.39
C VAL A 52 1.54 15.15 27.23
N ILE A 53 0.80 14.80 28.28
CA ILE A 53 -0.28 13.81 28.23
C ILE A 53 -1.37 14.25 27.25
N THR A 54 -1.78 15.53 27.28
CA THR A 54 -2.76 16.08 26.34
C THR A 54 -2.24 16.04 24.90
N CYS A 55 -0.99 16.41 24.64
CA CYS A 55 -0.38 16.34 23.31
C CYS A 55 -0.27 14.89 22.79
N VAL A 56 0.08 13.92 23.65
CA VAL A 56 0.11 12.49 23.28
C VAL A 56 -1.30 11.96 23.03
N PHE A 57 -2.26 12.26 23.90
CA PHE A 57 -3.66 11.86 23.73
C PHE A 57 -4.27 12.47 22.46
N LEU A 58 -4.07 13.77 22.22
CA LEU A 58 -4.45 14.44 20.98
C LEU A 58 -3.77 13.80 19.78
N LYS A 59 -2.48 13.47 19.83
CA LYS A 59 -1.81 12.78 18.71
C LYS A 59 -2.40 11.40 18.43
N TYR A 60 -2.77 10.64 19.46
CA TYR A 60 -3.46 9.36 19.29
C TYR A 60 -4.90 9.51 18.77
N PHE A 61 -5.63 10.54 19.21
CA PHE A 61 -7.04 10.77 18.86
C PHE A 61 -7.23 11.46 17.49
N LEU A 62 -6.34 12.39 17.14
CA LEU A 62 -6.25 13.04 15.82
C LEU A 62 -5.47 12.20 14.79
N THR A 63 -4.89 11.06 15.17
CA THR A 63 -4.57 9.97 14.22
C THR A 63 -5.87 9.33 13.76
N SER A 64 -6.68 10.11 13.05
CA SER A 64 -7.95 9.70 12.47
C SER A 64 -7.68 8.54 11.51
N LYS A 65 -8.36 7.41 11.74
CA LYS A 65 -8.28 6.25 10.86
C LYS A 65 -8.87 6.64 9.51
N THR A 66 -8.01 6.90 8.52
CA THR A 66 -8.41 7.27 7.15
C THR A 66 -9.51 6.33 6.68
N VAL A 67 -10.72 6.86 6.49
CA VAL A 67 -11.91 6.05 6.22
C VAL A 67 -11.73 5.42 4.84
N ARG A 68 -11.34 4.14 4.81
CA ARG A 68 -11.11 3.39 3.58
C ARG A 68 -12.45 3.14 2.88
N SER A 69 -12.76 4.04 1.94
CA SER A 69 -13.99 4.08 1.15
C SER A 69 -13.74 3.89 -0.35
N ALA A 70 -12.48 3.79 -0.81
CA ALA A 70 -12.17 3.67 -2.24
C ALA A 70 -12.18 2.22 -2.72
N VAL A 71 -12.72 1.98 -3.92
CA VAL A 71 -12.58 0.73 -4.68
C VAL A 71 -11.79 1.06 -5.94
N LEU A 72 -10.56 0.54 -6.03
CA LEU A 72 -9.64 0.86 -7.14
C LEU A 72 -9.78 -0.16 -8.27
N LEU A 73 -10.09 0.27 -9.48
CA LEU A 73 -9.97 -0.54 -10.69
C LEU A 73 -8.54 -0.42 -11.22
N VAL A 74 -7.81 -1.53 -11.26
CA VAL A 74 -6.41 -1.60 -11.72
C VAL A 74 -6.24 -2.79 -12.67
N GLY A 75 -5.21 -2.74 -13.51
CA GLY A 75 -4.95 -3.74 -14.56
C GLY A 75 -4.27 -3.09 -15.76
N LEU A 76 -3.75 -3.89 -16.69
CA LEU A 76 -3.01 -3.42 -17.89
C LEU A 76 -3.85 -2.50 -18.79
N CYS A 77 -3.24 -1.89 -19.81
CA CYS A 77 -4.00 -1.30 -20.93
C CYS A 77 -5.04 -2.30 -21.48
N ASP A 78 -6.14 -1.78 -22.01
CA ASP A 78 -7.21 -2.50 -22.70
C ASP A 78 -7.92 -3.66 -21.97
N SER A 79 -7.50 -4.02 -20.75
CA SER A 79 -8.19 -4.93 -19.81
C SER A 79 -9.67 -4.59 -19.55
N GLY A 80 -10.11 -3.37 -19.85
CA GLY A 80 -11.51 -2.96 -19.85
C GLY A 80 -12.01 -2.24 -18.59
N LYS A 81 -11.10 -1.81 -17.70
CA LYS A 81 -11.41 -1.07 -16.45
C LYS A 81 -12.43 0.06 -16.64
N THR A 82 -12.18 0.97 -17.59
CA THR A 82 -13.02 2.14 -17.86
C THR A 82 -14.42 1.78 -18.41
N LEU A 83 -14.55 0.63 -19.08
CA LEU A 83 -15.84 0.09 -19.50
C LEU A 83 -16.56 -0.58 -18.32
N LEU A 84 -15.86 -1.33 -17.45
CA LEU A 84 -16.43 -1.83 -16.20
C LEU A 84 -16.89 -0.68 -15.28
N PHE A 85 -16.11 0.39 -15.15
CA PHE A 85 -16.48 1.63 -14.46
C PHE A 85 -17.79 2.20 -15.00
N SER A 86 -17.88 2.38 -16.33
CA SER A 86 -19.08 2.89 -17.00
C SER A 86 -20.30 1.99 -16.78
N ARG A 87 -20.13 0.66 -16.83
CA ARG A 87 -21.19 -0.33 -16.58
C ARG A 87 -21.65 -0.34 -15.12
N LEU A 88 -20.72 -0.33 -14.16
CA LEU A 88 -21.04 -0.32 -12.71
C LEU A 88 -21.81 0.93 -12.28
N LEU A 89 -21.54 2.09 -12.91
CA LEU A 89 -22.18 3.36 -12.57
C LEU A 89 -23.49 3.63 -13.33
N SER A 90 -23.65 3.10 -14.55
CA SER A 90 -24.77 3.47 -15.43
C SER A 90 -25.50 2.32 -16.12
N GLY A 91 -25.01 1.08 -16.00
CA GLY A 91 -25.46 -0.10 -16.75
C GLY A 91 -25.09 -0.08 -18.25
N LYS A 92 -24.90 1.10 -18.85
CA LYS A 92 -24.78 1.31 -20.29
C LYS A 92 -23.37 1.05 -20.80
N PHE A 93 -23.29 0.51 -22.01
CA PHE A 93 -22.05 0.49 -22.78
C PHE A 93 -21.63 1.93 -23.14
N LYS A 94 -20.32 2.17 -23.18
CA LYS A 94 -19.71 3.44 -23.63
C LYS A 94 -18.41 3.11 -24.35
N ARG A 95 -18.18 3.69 -25.53
CA ARG A 95 -16.87 3.57 -26.20
C ARG A 95 -15.82 4.36 -25.40
N THR A 96 -14.68 3.74 -25.15
CA THR A 96 -13.60 4.26 -24.30
C THR A 96 -12.28 4.27 -25.06
N GLN A 97 -11.49 5.34 -24.90
CA GLN A 97 -10.08 5.37 -25.27
C GLN A 97 -9.20 5.11 -24.03
N THR A 98 -7.90 4.96 -24.22
CA THR A 98 -6.90 4.78 -23.15
C THR A 98 -6.93 5.93 -22.14
N SER A 99 -7.28 5.65 -20.88
CA SER A 99 -7.29 6.65 -19.81
C SER A 99 -5.90 7.19 -19.50
N ILE A 100 -5.74 8.51 -19.58
CA ILE A 100 -4.51 9.25 -19.24
C ILE A 100 -4.53 9.84 -17.80
N THR A 101 -5.71 9.92 -17.19
CA THR A 101 -5.95 10.38 -15.82
C THR A 101 -6.84 9.39 -15.08
N ASP A 102 -6.86 9.47 -13.75
CA ASP A 102 -7.89 8.78 -12.98
C ASP A 102 -9.31 9.33 -13.25
N SER A 103 -10.31 8.54 -12.89
CA SER A 103 -11.72 8.94 -12.90
C SER A 103 -12.41 8.35 -11.68
N SER A 104 -13.03 9.20 -10.85
CA SER A 104 -13.69 8.79 -9.61
C SER A 104 -15.17 9.13 -9.60
N ALA A 105 -15.99 8.25 -9.00
CA ALA A 105 -17.43 8.46 -8.85
C ALA A 105 -17.96 7.74 -7.60
N PRO A 106 -19.05 8.23 -6.98
CA PRO A 106 -19.75 7.48 -5.95
C PRO A 106 -20.47 6.26 -6.57
N TYR A 107 -20.17 5.07 -6.05
CA TYR A 107 -20.86 3.83 -6.38
C TYR A 107 -21.69 3.38 -5.16
N LYS A 108 -22.99 3.21 -5.36
CA LYS A 108 -23.91 2.67 -4.36
C LYS A 108 -23.94 1.15 -4.47
N ALA A 109 -23.63 0.46 -3.38
CA ALA A 109 -23.67 -0.98 -3.27
C ALA A 109 -25.09 -1.52 -3.52
N LYS A 110 -25.17 -2.64 -4.24
CA LYS A 110 -26.38 -3.48 -4.31
C LYS A 110 -26.50 -4.34 -3.04
N ASN A 111 -26.60 -3.69 -1.88
CA ASN A 111 -26.81 -4.34 -0.58
C ASN A 111 -27.88 -3.60 0.25
N ASP A 112 -28.53 -4.32 1.17
CA ASP A 112 -29.65 -3.82 1.98
C ASP A 112 -29.27 -2.66 2.91
N ARG A 113 -27.96 -2.52 3.18
CA ARG A 113 -27.37 -1.44 3.99
C ARG A 113 -27.19 -0.14 3.22
N GLY A 114 -27.45 -0.12 1.91
CA GLY A 114 -27.28 1.06 1.05
C GLY A 114 -25.87 1.64 1.04
N SER A 115 -24.85 0.81 1.31
CA SER A 115 -23.46 1.27 1.47
C SER A 115 -22.96 2.00 0.22
N THR A 116 -22.15 3.03 0.40
CA THR A 116 -21.63 3.85 -0.73
C THR A 116 -20.12 3.99 -0.61
N TRP A 117 -19.43 3.82 -1.74
CA TRP A 117 -17.98 3.83 -1.87
C TRP A 117 -17.56 4.74 -3.02
N THR A 118 -16.31 5.18 -3.06
CA THR A 118 -15.75 5.87 -4.23
C THR A 118 -15.14 4.83 -5.16
N LEU A 119 -15.77 4.56 -6.30
CA LEU A 119 -15.17 3.77 -7.36
C LEU A 119 -14.16 4.64 -8.10
N ILE A 120 -12.96 4.14 -8.36
CA ILE A 120 -11.89 4.89 -9.03
C ILE A 120 -11.28 4.04 -10.15
N ASP A 121 -11.39 4.49 -11.41
CA ASP A 121 -10.66 3.95 -12.55
C ASP A 121 -9.26 4.57 -12.62
N LEU A 122 -8.21 3.74 -12.66
CA LEU A 122 -6.81 4.20 -12.75
C LEU A 122 -6.21 3.87 -14.12
N PRO A 123 -5.37 4.76 -14.71
CA PRO A 123 -4.66 4.49 -15.96
C PRO A 123 -3.91 3.15 -15.98
N GLY A 124 -4.08 2.39 -17.07
CA GLY A 124 -3.41 1.11 -17.27
C GLY A 124 -2.05 1.18 -17.95
N HIS A 125 -1.68 2.34 -18.48
CA HIS A 125 -0.42 2.54 -19.20
C HIS A 125 0.77 2.54 -18.25
N ASP A 126 1.83 1.81 -18.60
CA ASP A 126 2.90 1.44 -17.67
C ASP A 126 3.50 2.64 -16.92
N SER A 127 3.92 3.68 -17.65
CA SER A 127 4.49 4.91 -17.10
C SER A 127 3.57 5.68 -16.11
N LEU A 128 2.26 5.41 -16.12
CA LEU A 128 1.28 6.05 -15.26
C LEU A 128 0.92 5.19 -14.04
N ARG A 129 1.01 3.86 -14.13
CA ARG A 129 0.56 2.93 -13.07
C ARG A 129 1.16 3.26 -11.69
N PRO A 130 2.48 3.51 -11.52
CA PRO A 130 3.06 3.77 -10.20
C PRO A 130 2.52 5.06 -9.57
N GLN A 131 2.42 6.14 -10.34
CA GLN A 131 1.98 7.45 -9.86
C GLN A 131 0.54 7.41 -9.33
N TYR A 132 -0.38 6.82 -10.11
CA TYR A 132 -1.79 6.72 -9.70
C TYR A 132 -2.00 5.67 -8.60
N LEU A 133 -1.22 4.59 -8.58
CA LEU A 133 -1.26 3.63 -7.48
C LEU A 133 -0.82 4.27 -6.15
N GLU A 134 0.29 5.00 -6.14
CA GLU A 134 0.79 5.70 -4.93
C GLU A 134 -0.24 6.70 -4.39
N LYS A 135 -0.85 7.49 -5.30
CA LYS A 135 -1.89 8.48 -4.99
C LYS A 135 -3.09 7.88 -4.25
N PHE A 136 -3.49 6.64 -4.54
CA PHE A 136 -4.77 6.07 -4.08
C PHE A 136 -4.69 4.84 -3.17
N LYS A 137 -3.58 4.08 -3.15
CA LYS A 137 -3.45 2.82 -2.38
C LYS A 137 -3.72 2.97 -0.88
N SER A 138 -3.44 4.14 -0.31
CA SER A 138 -3.69 4.45 1.10
C SER A 138 -5.18 4.49 1.48
N ALA A 139 -6.07 4.82 0.52
CA ALA A 139 -7.51 4.93 0.73
C ALA A 139 -8.29 3.66 0.35
N ALA A 140 -7.63 2.66 -0.26
CA ALA A 140 -8.25 1.45 -0.78
C ALA A 140 -8.93 0.62 0.31
N ARG A 141 -10.23 0.39 0.16
CA ARG A 141 -11.01 -0.66 0.83
C ARG A 141 -10.89 -1.99 0.08
N ALA A 142 -10.94 -1.91 -1.24
CA ALA A 142 -10.82 -3.03 -2.14
C ALA A 142 -10.06 -2.63 -3.41
N ILE A 143 -9.45 -3.62 -4.05
CA ILE A 143 -8.75 -3.51 -5.31
C ILE A 143 -9.39 -4.52 -6.26
N VAL A 144 -9.92 -4.05 -7.39
CA VAL A 144 -10.42 -4.88 -8.49
C VAL A 144 -9.33 -4.93 -9.56
N PHE A 145 -8.62 -6.05 -9.62
CA PHE A 145 -7.56 -6.30 -10.58
C PHE A 145 -8.16 -6.94 -11.84
N VAL A 146 -8.33 -6.12 -12.87
CA VAL A 146 -8.99 -6.46 -14.14
C VAL A 146 -7.97 -7.07 -15.10
N VAL A 147 -8.29 -8.27 -15.60
CA VAL A 147 -7.46 -9.05 -16.53
C VAL A 147 -8.23 -9.23 -17.85
N ASP A 148 -7.56 -9.06 -18.99
CA ASP A 148 -8.12 -9.48 -20.28
C ASP A 148 -7.98 -11.00 -20.42
N SER A 149 -9.09 -11.71 -20.23
CA SER A 149 -9.09 -13.17 -20.27
C SER A 149 -8.84 -13.74 -21.67
N ALA A 150 -9.09 -12.97 -22.74
CA ALA A 150 -9.00 -13.42 -24.13
C ALA A 150 -7.56 -13.41 -24.65
N ILE A 151 -6.74 -12.44 -24.24
CA ILE A 151 -5.32 -12.36 -24.61
C ILE A 151 -4.34 -12.77 -23.51
N PHE A 152 -4.83 -13.08 -22.29
CA PHE A 152 -4.06 -13.44 -21.10
C PHE A 152 -2.81 -14.32 -21.32
N GLN A 153 -2.87 -15.32 -22.22
CA GLN A 153 -1.70 -16.18 -22.52
C GLN A 153 -0.48 -15.43 -23.09
N LYS A 154 -0.69 -14.24 -23.67
CA LYS A 154 0.37 -13.35 -24.16
C LYS A 154 0.90 -12.41 -23.07
N GLU A 155 0.00 -11.94 -22.19
CA GLU A 155 0.28 -10.90 -21.19
C GLU A 155 0.58 -11.46 -19.79
N VAL A 156 0.54 -12.79 -19.59
CA VAL A 156 0.64 -13.44 -18.27
C VAL A 156 1.81 -12.93 -17.41
N ARG A 157 2.94 -12.58 -18.04
CA ARG A 157 4.11 -11.97 -17.38
C ARG A 157 3.82 -10.57 -16.85
N ASP A 158 3.34 -9.68 -17.71
CA ASP A 158 3.05 -8.28 -17.38
C ASP A 158 1.89 -8.15 -16.37
N VAL A 159 0.91 -9.06 -16.47
CA VAL A 159 -0.17 -9.23 -15.50
C VAL A 159 0.39 -9.70 -14.15
N ALA A 160 1.23 -10.74 -14.15
CA ALA A 160 1.81 -11.28 -12.91
C ALA A 160 2.79 -10.31 -12.24
N GLU A 161 3.61 -9.58 -12.99
CA GLU A 161 4.53 -8.58 -12.43
C GLU A 161 3.78 -7.39 -11.81
N PHE A 162 2.72 -6.90 -12.45
CA PHE A 162 1.91 -5.84 -11.83
C PHE A 162 1.14 -6.32 -10.60
N LEU A 163 0.63 -7.56 -10.64
CA LEU A 163 0.01 -8.19 -9.48
C LEU A 163 1.02 -8.43 -8.34
N TYR A 164 2.26 -8.78 -8.67
CA TYR A 164 3.35 -8.90 -7.71
C TYR A 164 3.60 -7.58 -6.98
N VAL A 165 3.76 -6.47 -7.72
CA VAL A 165 3.93 -5.12 -7.15
C VAL A 165 2.79 -4.77 -6.18
N LEU A 166 1.54 -5.04 -6.56
CA LEU A 166 0.37 -4.80 -5.69
C LEU A 166 0.38 -5.65 -4.41
N LEU A 167 0.84 -6.91 -4.49
CA LEU A 167 0.87 -7.85 -3.37
C LEU A 167 2.06 -7.63 -2.42
N THR A 168 3.18 -7.10 -2.91
CA THR A 168 4.38 -6.82 -2.09
C THR A 168 4.47 -5.39 -1.58
N ASP A 169 3.62 -4.47 -2.04
CA ASP A 169 3.56 -3.09 -1.55
C ASP A 169 3.23 -3.03 -0.05
N SER A 170 4.03 -2.29 0.70
CA SER A 170 3.94 -2.24 2.17
C SER A 170 2.71 -1.50 2.70
N VAL A 171 2.11 -0.60 1.92
CA VAL A 171 0.87 0.11 2.29
C VAL A 171 -0.34 -0.78 2.00
N ILE A 172 -0.38 -1.45 0.85
CA ILE A 172 -1.44 -2.40 0.50
C ILE A 172 -1.41 -3.59 1.46
N SER A 173 -0.24 -4.19 1.70
CA SER A 173 -0.08 -5.30 2.63
C SER A 173 -0.51 -4.95 4.06
N ARG A 174 -0.08 -3.79 4.59
CA ARG A 174 -0.50 -3.27 5.91
C ARG A 174 -1.99 -2.88 5.95
N ASN A 175 -2.55 -2.37 4.85
CA ASN A 175 -3.96 -1.99 4.79
C ASN A 175 -4.88 -3.21 4.64
N ALA A 176 -4.39 -4.30 4.06
CA ALA A 176 -5.15 -5.53 3.77
C ALA A 176 -6.50 -5.29 3.06
N PRO A 177 -6.56 -4.54 1.94
CA PRO A 177 -7.78 -4.37 1.18
C PRO A 177 -8.22 -5.70 0.53
N ALA A 178 -9.53 -5.87 0.33
CA ALA A 178 -10.04 -7.04 -0.37
C ALA A 178 -9.60 -7.03 -1.84
N LEU A 179 -9.08 -8.16 -2.36
CA LEU A 179 -8.58 -8.26 -3.72
C LEU A 179 -9.55 -9.10 -4.58
N LEU A 180 -10.19 -8.46 -5.54
CA LEU A 180 -11.06 -9.12 -6.51
C LEU A 180 -10.33 -9.20 -7.86
N VAL A 181 -10.02 -10.41 -8.35
CA VAL A 181 -9.44 -10.57 -9.69
C VAL A 181 -10.58 -10.74 -10.70
N ALA A 182 -10.84 -9.69 -11.47
CA ALA A 182 -11.91 -9.64 -12.46
C ALA A 182 -11.39 -10.12 -13.83
N CYS A 183 -11.60 -11.40 -14.11
CA CYS A 183 -11.31 -12.05 -15.37
C CYS A 183 -12.35 -11.63 -16.42
N ASN A 184 -12.10 -10.46 -17.02
CA ASN A 184 -13.00 -9.74 -17.93
C ASN A 184 -12.91 -10.27 -19.37
N LYS A 185 -13.84 -9.82 -20.24
CA LYS A 185 -13.99 -10.20 -21.65
C LYS A 185 -14.35 -11.66 -21.91
N GLN A 186 -15.13 -12.26 -21.02
CA GLN A 186 -15.67 -13.63 -21.17
C GLN A 186 -16.70 -13.76 -22.32
N ASP A 187 -17.09 -12.66 -22.99
CA ASP A 187 -17.85 -12.67 -24.24
C ASP A 187 -17.03 -13.16 -25.45
N ILE A 188 -15.70 -13.24 -25.33
CA ILE A 188 -14.79 -13.63 -26.41
C ILE A 188 -14.47 -15.12 -26.29
N THR A 189 -14.69 -15.90 -27.35
CA THR A 189 -14.53 -17.39 -27.38
C THR A 189 -13.14 -17.91 -26.96
N MET A 190 -12.11 -17.07 -27.02
CA MET A 190 -10.74 -17.42 -26.61
C MET A 190 -10.47 -17.17 -25.11
N ALA A 191 -11.43 -16.60 -24.37
CA ALA A 191 -11.27 -16.26 -22.95
C ALA A 191 -10.85 -17.47 -22.09
N LYS A 192 -9.98 -17.21 -21.12
CA LYS A 192 -9.57 -18.18 -20.11
C LYS A 192 -10.44 -18.03 -18.87
N SER A 193 -10.83 -19.16 -18.29
CA SER A 193 -11.60 -19.17 -17.05
C SER A 193 -10.77 -18.61 -15.90
N ALA A 194 -11.45 -18.06 -14.90
CA ALA A 194 -10.87 -17.55 -13.66
C ALA A 194 -9.95 -18.59 -12.99
N LYS A 195 -10.34 -19.87 -13.03
CA LYS A 195 -9.53 -20.98 -12.49
C LYS A 195 -8.19 -21.14 -13.22
N LEU A 196 -8.18 -21.06 -14.55
CA LEU A 196 -6.95 -21.18 -15.34
C LEU A 196 -6.05 -19.94 -15.16
N ILE A 197 -6.66 -18.75 -15.11
CA ILE A 197 -5.96 -17.49 -14.85
C ILE A 197 -5.31 -17.53 -13.46
N GLN A 198 -6.02 -17.99 -12.43
CA GLN A 198 -5.47 -18.20 -11.09
C GLN A 198 -4.25 -19.13 -11.13
N GLN A 199 -4.39 -20.34 -11.69
CA GLN A 199 -3.31 -21.34 -11.73
C GLN A 199 -2.05 -20.85 -12.46
N GLN A 200 -2.21 -20.09 -13.53
CA GLN A 200 -1.07 -19.51 -14.26
C GLN A 200 -0.43 -18.34 -13.52
N LEU A 201 -1.23 -17.48 -12.87
CA LEU A 201 -0.70 -16.41 -12.02
C LEU A 201 0.03 -16.97 -10.79
N GLU A 202 -0.48 -18.03 -10.16
CA GLU A 202 0.20 -18.70 -9.04
C GLU A 202 1.58 -19.21 -9.44
N LYS A 203 1.69 -19.85 -10.61
CA LYS A 203 2.97 -20.31 -11.18
C LYS A 203 3.93 -19.15 -11.52
N GLU A 204 3.44 -18.08 -12.15
CA GLU A 204 4.29 -16.96 -12.56
C GLU A 204 4.74 -16.14 -11.34
N LEU A 205 3.86 -15.89 -10.37
CA LEU A 205 4.20 -15.26 -9.08
C LEU A 205 5.18 -16.10 -8.25
N ASN A 206 5.09 -17.44 -8.33
CA ASN A 206 6.07 -18.34 -7.72
C ASN A 206 7.46 -18.18 -8.35
N THR A 207 7.53 -17.95 -9.66
CA THR A 207 8.78 -17.66 -10.38
C THR A 207 9.32 -16.28 -10.02
N LEU A 208 8.47 -15.24 -10.09
CA LEU A 208 8.83 -13.85 -9.79
C LEU A 208 9.37 -13.65 -8.37
N ARG A 209 8.74 -14.25 -7.36
CA ARG A 209 9.22 -14.12 -5.97
C ARG A 209 10.60 -14.76 -5.77
N VAL A 210 10.92 -15.84 -6.50
CA VAL A 210 12.22 -16.50 -6.43
C VAL A 210 13.29 -15.67 -7.13
N THR A 211 13.04 -15.20 -8.36
CA THR A 211 14.01 -14.38 -9.11
C THR A 211 14.27 -13.03 -8.42
N ARG A 212 13.22 -12.35 -7.93
CA ARG A 212 13.35 -11.10 -7.16
C ARG A 212 14.08 -11.31 -5.82
N SER A 213 13.85 -12.43 -5.12
CA SER A 213 14.60 -12.75 -3.88
C SER A 213 16.07 -13.01 -4.16
N ALA A 214 16.39 -13.75 -5.22
CA ALA A 214 17.77 -14.05 -5.61
C ALA A 214 18.56 -12.79 -5.99
N ALA A 215 17.95 -11.90 -6.79
CA ALA A 215 18.55 -10.62 -7.16
C ALA A 215 18.87 -9.75 -5.93
N LEU A 216 17.93 -9.64 -4.98
CA LEU A 216 18.16 -8.90 -3.73
C LEU A 216 19.28 -9.50 -2.88
N SER A 217 19.42 -10.83 -2.83
CA SER A 217 20.56 -11.47 -2.13
C SER A 217 21.92 -11.28 -2.80
N SER A 218 21.98 -10.68 -3.99
CA SER A 218 23.23 -10.31 -4.69
C SER A 218 23.56 -8.81 -4.63
N GLN A 219 22.72 -7.98 -4.00
CA GLN A 219 22.96 -6.55 -3.80
C GLN A 219 22.83 -6.19 -2.31
N ASP A 220 23.92 -6.38 -1.57
CA ASP A 220 24.00 -6.04 -0.16
C ASP A 220 24.15 -4.51 0.00
N GLY A 221 23.01 -3.80 0.14
CA GLY A 221 23.03 -2.32 0.07
C GLY A 221 21.67 -1.62 0.02
N SER A 222 20.82 -1.80 1.04
CA SER A 222 19.74 -0.86 1.43
C SER A 222 18.83 -0.30 0.31
N VAL A 223 17.92 -1.11 -0.24
CA VAL A 223 16.73 -0.62 -0.96
C VAL A 223 15.47 -1.30 -0.43
N GLY A 224 14.44 -0.50 -0.14
CA GLY A 224 13.06 -0.82 0.26
C GLY A 224 12.68 -2.28 0.54
N GLY A 225 12.30 -2.58 1.78
CA GLY A 225 11.86 -3.90 2.24
C GLY A 225 10.56 -4.39 1.61
N ASN A 226 10.62 -4.89 0.38
CA ASN A 226 9.54 -5.60 -0.29
C ASN A 226 9.17 -6.86 0.49
N LEU A 227 7.88 -7.06 0.79
CA LEU A 227 7.43 -8.23 1.52
C LEU A 227 7.61 -9.51 0.69
N TYR A 228 8.07 -10.59 1.33
CA TYR A 228 8.16 -11.89 0.69
C TYR A 228 6.76 -12.46 0.42
N LEU A 229 6.52 -12.92 -0.81
CA LEU A 229 5.18 -13.34 -1.25
C LEU A 229 4.86 -14.79 -0.83
N GLY A 230 3.83 -14.94 0.01
CA GLY A 230 3.38 -16.24 0.52
C GLY A 230 4.36 -16.90 1.49
N LYS A 231 4.39 -18.22 1.53
CA LYS A 231 5.23 -19.00 2.48
C LYS A 231 6.53 -19.48 1.82
N LYS A 232 7.65 -19.40 2.55
CA LYS A 232 8.94 -19.99 2.12
C LYS A 232 8.85 -21.51 2.16
N GLY A 233 9.52 -22.20 1.23
CA GLY A 233 9.60 -23.67 1.21
C GLY A 233 8.34 -24.42 0.74
N LYS A 234 7.33 -23.70 0.25
CA LYS A 234 6.17 -24.24 -0.50
C LYS A 234 5.93 -23.36 -1.71
N ASP A 235 5.42 -23.89 -2.82
CA ASP A 235 5.00 -23.08 -3.97
C ASP A 235 3.96 -22.04 -3.58
N PHE A 236 3.87 -20.93 -4.33
CA PHE A 236 2.91 -19.86 -4.04
C PHE A 236 1.49 -20.25 -4.46
N GLU A 237 0.53 -19.97 -3.57
CA GLU A 237 -0.91 -20.00 -3.81
C GLU A 237 -1.51 -18.71 -3.24
N PHE A 238 -2.60 -18.20 -3.84
CA PHE A 238 -3.32 -17.04 -3.27
C PHE A 238 -3.93 -17.36 -1.88
N SER A 239 -4.13 -18.64 -1.56
CA SER A 239 -4.56 -19.16 -0.24
C SER A 239 -3.62 -18.77 0.92
N GLN A 240 -2.38 -18.39 0.62
CA GLN A 240 -1.34 -18.11 1.61
C GLN A 240 -1.28 -16.65 2.05
N LEU A 241 -2.07 -15.77 1.42
CA LEU A 241 -2.08 -14.34 1.69
C LEU A 241 -2.94 -13.99 2.92
N PRO A 242 -2.63 -12.90 3.64
CA PRO A 242 -3.45 -12.42 4.75
C PRO A 242 -4.76 -11.75 4.29
N VAL A 243 -4.87 -11.43 2.99
CA VAL A 243 -6.08 -10.86 2.36
C VAL A 243 -6.89 -11.94 1.67
N LYS A 244 -8.23 -11.82 1.72
CA LYS A 244 -9.09 -12.63 0.86
C LYS A 244 -8.88 -12.18 -0.59
N VAL A 245 -8.43 -13.12 -1.43
CA VAL A 245 -8.45 -13.00 -2.89
C VAL A 245 -9.64 -13.78 -3.43
N GLU A 246 -10.43 -13.16 -4.32
CA GLU A 246 -11.61 -13.79 -4.94
C GLU A 246 -11.53 -13.57 -6.46
N PHE A 247 -11.38 -14.67 -7.22
CA PHE A 247 -11.36 -14.64 -8.68
C PHE A 247 -12.80 -14.72 -9.22
N LEU A 248 -13.12 -13.85 -10.19
CA LEU A 248 -14.47 -13.64 -10.70
C LEU A 248 -14.46 -13.51 -12.22
N GLU A 249 -15.34 -14.22 -12.90
CA GLU A 249 -15.58 -14.09 -14.34
C GLU A 249 -16.59 -12.97 -14.61
N CYS A 250 -16.37 -12.19 -15.67
CA CYS A 250 -17.29 -11.15 -16.13
C CYS A 250 -17.09 -10.78 -17.61
N SER A 251 -18.06 -10.09 -18.20
CA SER A 251 -17.77 -9.17 -19.32
C SER A 251 -18.52 -7.86 -19.23
N ALA A 252 -17.77 -6.78 -19.43
CA ALA A 252 -18.30 -5.43 -19.59
C ALA A 252 -18.96 -5.19 -20.98
N ARG A 253 -18.79 -6.11 -21.93
CA ARG A 253 -19.49 -6.14 -23.22
C ARG A 253 -20.57 -7.21 -23.18
N GLY A 254 -21.74 -6.92 -23.73
CA GLY A 254 -22.84 -7.90 -23.74
C GLY A 254 -22.72 -8.87 -24.89
N SER A 255 -23.44 -10.00 -24.79
CA SER A 255 -23.52 -11.01 -25.87
C SER A 255 -24.10 -10.46 -27.19
N LYS A 256 -24.84 -9.34 -27.13
CA LYS A 256 -25.32 -8.54 -28.27
C LYS A 256 -24.41 -7.35 -28.63
N GLY A 257 -23.14 -7.38 -28.22
CA GLY A 257 -22.17 -6.32 -28.50
C GLY A 257 -22.39 -5.06 -27.66
N GLU A 258 -22.66 -3.93 -28.33
CA GLU A 258 -22.79 -2.61 -27.69
C GLU A 258 -24.18 -2.41 -27.06
N GLU A 259 -25.23 -3.02 -27.61
CA GLU A 259 -26.60 -2.97 -27.07
C GLU A 259 -26.89 -4.05 -26.02
N GLY A 260 -25.97 -5.01 -25.82
CA GLY A 260 -26.15 -6.07 -24.84
C GLY A 260 -25.88 -5.62 -23.41
N ASP A 261 -26.66 -6.15 -22.46
CA ASP A 261 -26.35 -6.06 -21.03
C ASP A 261 -25.01 -6.72 -20.70
N ALA A 262 -24.27 -6.15 -19.76
CA ALA A 262 -22.99 -6.70 -19.29
C ALA A 262 -23.20 -7.80 -18.25
N ASP A 263 -22.46 -8.90 -18.36
CA ASP A 263 -22.37 -9.88 -17.27
C ASP A 263 -21.33 -9.41 -16.25
N ILE A 264 -21.80 -8.64 -15.27
CA ILE A 264 -21.00 -8.19 -14.12
C ILE A 264 -21.60 -8.62 -12.78
N GLN A 265 -22.59 -9.53 -12.79
CA GLN A 265 -23.35 -9.89 -11.59
C GLN A 265 -22.46 -10.47 -10.48
N SER A 266 -21.48 -11.29 -10.85
CA SER A 266 -20.48 -11.87 -9.93
C SER A 266 -19.59 -10.81 -9.28
N LEU A 267 -19.24 -9.76 -10.03
CA LEU A 267 -18.47 -8.62 -9.53
C LEU A 267 -19.31 -7.75 -8.60
N GLU A 268 -20.53 -7.37 -9.01
CA GLU A 268 -21.45 -6.60 -8.17
C GLU A 268 -21.80 -7.32 -6.86
N LYS A 269 -22.04 -8.64 -6.92
CA LYS A 269 -22.29 -9.49 -5.75
C LYS A 269 -21.09 -9.55 -4.81
N SER A 270 -19.86 -9.39 -5.30
CA SER A 270 -18.65 -9.36 -4.47
C SER A 270 -18.33 -7.97 -3.95
N LEU A 271 -18.59 -6.92 -4.73
CA LEU A 271 -18.58 -5.53 -4.24
C LEU A 271 -19.61 -5.36 -3.12
N ALA A 272 -20.82 -5.88 -3.25
CA ALA A 272 -21.90 -5.78 -2.25
C ALA A 272 -21.54 -6.37 -0.86
N LYS A 273 -20.52 -7.25 -0.77
CA LYS A 273 -20.01 -7.86 0.48
C LYS A 273 -19.03 -6.95 1.25
N LEU A 274 -18.54 -5.86 0.66
CA LEU A 274 -17.50 -4.99 1.21
C LEU A 274 -17.98 -4.14 2.41
#